data_AF-A0A4Y2CHR1-F1
#
_entry.id   AF-A0A4Y2CHR1-F1
#
_cell.length_a   1.000
_cell.length_b   1.000
_cell.length_c   1.000
_cell.angle_alpha   90.00
_cell.angle_beta   90.00
_cell.angle_gamma   90.00
#
_symmetry.space_group_name_H-M   'P 1'
#
loop_
_entity.id
_entity.type
_entity.pdbx_description
1 polymer ?
#
loop_
_entity_poly.entity_id
_entity_poly.type
_entity_poly.pdbx_seq_one_letter_code
_entity_poly.pdbx_strand_id
1 'polypeptide(L)'
;MVRFFSRFFSRGLSDATGPTIKLSEALPAQGNSEAYIEDADLLSFPGKADGVTVTNTVSGLMGLRGNATPWPAVGKEQRTTYGGVSGNAIRPIAMRAVSAIGNAIPGFPILATGGIDSADAGLQFLHAGATLLQ
;
A
#
# COMPACT_ATOMS: atom_id res chain seq x y z
N MET A 1 3.61 17.31 17.63
CA MET A 1 3.91 15.87 17.73
C MET A 1 3.60 15.14 16.41
N VAL A 2 4.05 15.69 15.27
CA VAL A 2 3.69 15.24 13.90
C VAL A 2 4.92 14.78 13.09
N ARG A 3 6.14 15.15 13.53
CA ARG A 3 7.42 14.86 12.86
C ARG A 3 8.02 13.47 13.15
N PHE A 4 7.44 12.69 14.07
CA PHE A 4 8.07 11.45 14.54
C PHE A 4 7.69 10.23 13.69
N PHE A 5 6.48 10.20 13.12
CA PHE A 5 5.98 9.07 12.34
C PHE A 5 6.44 9.12 10.87
N SER A 6 6.43 10.30 10.22
CA SER A 6 6.94 10.43 8.84
C SER A 6 8.43 10.08 8.73
N ARG A 7 9.21 10.33 9.79
CA ARG A 7 10.65 10.00 9.86
C ARG A 7 10.95 8.50 9.93
N PHE A 8 10.02 7.66 10.38
CA PHE A 8 10.31 6.22 10.49
C PHE A 8 10.19 5.52 9.13
N PHE A 9 9.20 5.91 8.31
CA PHE A 9 9.04 5.41 6.95
C PHE A 9 10.05 6.05 5.99
N SER A 10 10.23 7.38 6.07
CA SER A 10 11.20 8.14 5.26
C SER A 10 12.66 7.68 5.45
N ARG A 11 13.07 7.26 6.65
CA ARG A 11 14.43 6.76 6.91
C ARG A 11 14.69 5.36 6.35
N GLY A 12 13.65 4.52 6.21
CA GLY A 12 13.78 3.23 5.55
C GLY A 12 13.86 3.35 4.02
N LEU A 13 13.23 4.39 3.47
CA LEU A 13 13.20 4.71 2.04
C LEU A 13 14.44 5.50 1.57
N SER A 14 15.07 6.31 2.44
CA SER A 14 16.21 7.16 2.06
C SER A 14 17.50 6.38 1.73
N ASP A 15 17.66 5.19 2.30
CA ASP A 15 18.87 4.36 2.15
C ASP A 15 18.64 3.18 1.18
N ALA A 16 17.42 3.02 0.64
CA ALA A 16 17.11 1.96 -0.30
C ALA A 16 17.67 2.32 -1.68
N THR A 17 18.74 1.63 -2.07
CA THR A 17 19.36 1.70 -3.40
C THR A 17 19.24 0.33 -4.06
N GLY A 18 18.56 0.27 -5.22
CA GLY A 18 18.07 -0.95 -5.87
C GLY A 18 16.79 -1.53 -5.24
N PRO A 19 16.36 -2.74 -5.66
CA PRO A 19 15.29 -3.04 -6.64
C PRO A 19 13.88 -2.50 -6.26
N THR A 20 12.82 -2.96 -6.94
CA THR A 20 11.41 -2.55 -6.74
C THR A 20 10.97 -2.46 -5.27
N ILE A 21 10.41 -1.32 -4.86
CA ILE A 21 10.00 -1.05 -3.46
C ILE A 21 8.49 -1.25 -3.28
N LYS A 22 8.09 -1.95 -2.23
CA LYS A 22 6.67 -2.24 -1.94
C LYS A 22 6.11 -1.23 -0.95
N LEU A 23 5.16 -0.41 -1.41
CA LEU A 23 4.49 0.60 -0.57
C LEU A 23 3.38 -0.05 0.25
N SER A 24 3.42 0.14 1.57
CA SER A 24 2.36 -0.28 2.48
C SER A 24 1.45 0.89 2.83
N GLU A 25 0.15 0.63 2.87
CA GLU A 25 -0.78 1.58 3.47
C GLU A 25 -0.72 1.44 5.00
N ALA A 26 0.25 2.12 5.61
CA ALA A 26 0.13 2.48 7.01
C ALA A 26 -1.14 3.32 7.12
N LEU A 27 -2.03 2.97 8.06
CA LEU A 27 -3.31 3.64 8.34
C LEU A 27 -3.26 5.11 7.92
N PRO A 28 -4.21 5.59 7.10
CA PRO A 28 -4.19 6.97 6.62
C PRO A 28 -4.36 7.87 7.84
N ALA A 29 -3.25 8.30 8.45
CA ALA A 29 -3.27 9.44 9.34
C ALA A 29 -3.74 10.68 8.56
N GLN A 30 -3.71 10.62 7.22
CA GLN A 30 -4.27 11.60 6.31
C GLN A 30 -4.77 10.86 5.07
N GLY A 31 -6.08 10.85 4.81
CA GLY A 31 -6.66 10.31 3.57
C GLY A 31 -6.34 11.15 2.33
N ASN A 32 -5.15 11.74 2.23
CA ASN A 32 -4.72 12.61 1.12
C ASN A 32 -3.77 11.84 0.18
N SER A 33 -3.81 12.18 -1.10
CA SER A 33 -3.03 11.52 -2.16
C SER A 33 -1.55 11.90 -2.08
N GLU A 34 -1.25 12.96 -1.33
CA GLU A 34 0.07 13.57 -1.24
C GLU A 34 1.11 12.71 -0.52
N ALA A 35 0.71 11.89 0.45
CA ALA A 35 1.64 10.98 1.11
C ALA A 35 2.24 9.94 0.14
N TYR A 36 1.48 9.49 -0.87
CA TYR A 36 1.98 8.59 -1.90
C TYR A 36 2.95 9.29 -2.86
N ILE A 37 2.73 10.59 -3.10
CA ILE A 37 3.52 11.40 -4.03
C ILE A 37 4.86 11.76 -3.39
N GLU A 38 4.88 12.18 -2.11
CA GLU A 38 6.13 12.45 -1.39
C GLU A 38 7.02 11.20 -1.32
N ASP A 39 6.44 10.03 -1.04
CA ASP A 39 7.17 8.77 -1.03
C ASP A 39 7.62 8.37 -2.45
N ALA A 40 6.79 8.53 -3.49
CA ALA A 40 7.16 8.18 -4.86
C ALA A 40 8.21 9.13 -5.48
N ASP A 41 8.13 10.43 -5.21
CA ASP A 41 9.12 11.42 -5.65
C ASP A 41 10.46 11.17 -4.99
N LEU A 42 10.45 10.77 -3.71
CA LEU A 42 11.65 10.30 -3.04
C LEU A 42 12.22 9.04 -3.70
N LEU A 43 11.43 8.21 -4.36
CA LEU A 43 11.84 6.96 -5.01
C LEU A 43 12.32 7.14 -6.46
N SER A 44 11.88 8.18 -7.15
CA SER A 44 12.26 8.47 -8.54
C SER A 44 13.62 9.16 -8.69
N PHE A 45 14.27 9.54 -7.58
CA PHE A 45 15.64 10.07 -7.61
C PHE A 45 16.64 9.06 -8.20
N PRO A 46 17.58 9.51 -9.05
CA PRO A 46 18.59 8.63 -9.66
C PRO A 46 19.35 7.81 -8.60
N GLY A 47 19.32 6.48 -8.75
CA GLY A 47 20.02 5.54 -7.87
C GLY A 47 19.18 4.92 -6.75
N LYS A 48 17.88 5.19 -6.67
CA LYS A 48 17.00 4.64 -5.62
C LYS A 48 16.21 3.40 -6.05
N ALA A 49 15.08 3.55 -6.73
CA ALA A 49 14.23 2.40 -7.10
C ALA A 49 13.94 2.35 -8.60
N ASP A 50 14.00 1.14 -9.18
CA ASP A 50 13.64 0.89 -10.58
C ASP A 50 12.12 0.87 -10.82
N GLY A 51 11.33 0.90 -9.74
CA GLY A 51 9.87 0.88 -9.77
C GLY A 51 9.28 0.61 -8.39
N VAL A 52 7.95 0.59 -8.31
CA VAL A 52 7.21 0.37 -7.05
C VAL A 52 6.12 -0.68 -7.16
N THR A 53 5.87 -1.40 -6.08
CA THR A 53 4.69 -2.25 -5.91
C THR A 53 3.66 -1.57 -5.03
N VAL A 54 2.42 -1.48 -5.51
CA VAL A 54 1.37 -0.63 -4.93
C VAL A 54 0.04 -1.38 -4.92
N THR A 55 -0.56 -1.78 -3.79
CA THR A 55 -0.16 -1.59 -2.38
C THR A 55 -0.04 -2.92 -1.63
N ASN A 56 0.67 -2.90 -0.50
CA ASN A 56 0.53 -3.95 0.51
C ASN A 56 -0.89 -3.94 1.14
N THR A 57 -1.16 -4.91 2.00
CA THR A 57 -2.40 -5.02 2.76
C THR A 57 -2.63 -3.81 3.65
N VAL A 58 -3.90 -3.47 3.86
CA VAL A 58 -4.32 -2.37 4.73
C VAL A 58 -4.45 -2.86 6.16
N SER A 59 -3.87 -2.15 7.14
CA SER A 59 -3.96 -2.55 8.55
C SER A 59 -5.42 -2.54 9.03
N GLY A 60 -5.87 -3.63 9.65
CA GLY A 60 -7.24 -3.75 10.14
C GLY A 60 -7.46 -4.89 11.13
N LEU A 61 -8.63 -4.87 11.76
CA LEU A 61 -9.17 -5.94 12.59
C LEU A 61 -10.41 -6.52 11.89
N MET A 62 -10.38 -7.80 11.55
CA MET A 62 -11.38 -8.44 10.68
C MET A 62 -12.75 -8.56 11.32
N GLY A 63 -12.80 -8.79 12.63
CA GLY A 63 -14.06 -8.81 13.36
C GLY A 63 -13.94 -9.40 14.75
N LEU A 64 -15.01 -9.18 15.51
CA LEU A 64 -15.25 -9.80 16.80
C LEU A 64 -16.48 -10.71 16.66
N ARG A 65 -16.43 -11.85 17.34
CA ARG A 65 -17.61 -12.72 17.52
C ARG A 65 -18.61 -12.04 18.47
N GLY A 66 -19.83 -12.58 18.56
CA GLY A 66 -20.88 -12.05 19.44
C GLY A 66 -20.52 -12.02 20.94
N ASN A 67 -19.51 -12.78 21.35
CA ASN A 67 -18.95 -12.79 22.71
C ASN A 67 -17.68 -11.91 22.86
N ALA A 68 -17.46 -10.95 21.96
CA ALA A 68 -16.30 -10.07 21.89
C ALA A 68 -14.93 -10.75 21.65
N THR A 69 -14.89 -12.07 21.40
CA THR A 69 -13.64 -12.76 21.05
C THR A 69 -13.23 -12.39 19.61
N PRO A 70 -11.97 -12.00 19.34
CA PRO A 70 -11.54 -11.65 17.99
C PRO A 70 -11.53 -12.86 17.05
N TRP A 71 -11.51 -12.59 15.75
CA TRP A 71 -11.15 -13.59 14.74
C TRP A 71 -10.12 -13.01 13.77
N PRO A 72 -8.93 -13.62 13.63
CA PRO A 72 -8.46 -14.85 14.29
C PRO A 72 -8.13 -14.63 15.78
N ALA A 73 -8.32 -15.67 16.60
CA ALA A 73 -7.93 -15.71 18.00
C ALA A 73 -6.87 -16.79 18.24
N VAL A 74 -5.76 -16.42 18.90
CA VAL A 74 -4.58 -17.27 19.08
C VAL A 74 -4.35 -17.56 20.57
N GLY A 75 -4.05 -18.82 20.88
CA GLY A 75 -3.72 -19.28 22.23
C GLY A 75 -4.92 -19.45 23.16
N LYS A 76 -4.67 -19.89 24.39
CA LYS A 76 -5.72 -20.11 25.41
C LYS A 76 -6.45 -18.82 25.78
N GLU A 77 -5.74 -17.70 25.74
CA GLU A 77 -6.26 -16.37 26.06
C GLU A 77 -6.95 -15.68 24.87
N GLN A 78 -7.04 -16.36 23.71
CA GLN A 78 -7.77 -15.88 22.54
C GLN A 78 -7.37 -14.47 22.09
N ARG A 79 -6.06 -14.18 22.09
CA ARG A 79 -5.53 -12.86 21.73
C ARG A 79 -5.39 -12.70 20.21
N THR A 80 -5.39 -11.45 19.75
CA THR A 80 -5.10 -11.08 18.37
C THR A 80 -4.30 -9.79 18.30
N THR A 81 -3.78 -9.47 17.13
CA THR A 81 -3.21 -8.15 16.80
C THR A 81 -3.81 -7.68 15.47
N TYR A 82 -3.60 -6.42 15.12
CA TYR A 82 -3.97 -5.92 13.80
C TYR A 82 -3.25 -6.71 12.71
N GLY A 83 -4.03 -7.14 11.72
CA GLY A 83 -3.55 -7.86 10.55
C GLY A 83 -3.70 -7.02 9.29
N GLY A 84 -3.41 -7.63 8.14
CA GLY A 84 -3.62 -7.03 6.83
C GLY A 84 -4.93 -7.45 6.19
N VAL A 85 -5.76 -6.49 5.81
CA VAL A 85 -6.92 -6.65 4.93
C VAL A 85 -6.45 -6.67 3.49
N SER A 86 -6.94 -7.63 2.70
CA SER A 86 -6.59 -7.82 1.29
C SER A 86 -7.84 -8.13 0.44
N GLY A 87 -7.63 -8.32 -0.86
CA GLY A 87 -8.70 -8.65 -1.81
C GLY A 87 -9.51 -7.44 -2.23
N ASN A 88 -10.73 -7.68 -2.73
CA ASN A 88 -11.56 -6.64 -3.36
C ASN A 88 -11.91 -5.48 -2.42
N ALA A 89 -11.95 -5.73 -1.12
CA ALA A 89 -12.22 -4.71 -0.12
C ALA A 89 -11.20 -3.55 -0.17
N ILE A 90 -9.94 -3.82 -0.56
CA ILE A 90 -8.90 -2.79 -0.65
C ILE A 90 -8.69 -2.25 -2.07
N ARG A 91 -9.44 -2.75 -3.08
CA ARG A 91 -9.27 -2.35 -4.48
C ARG A 91 -9.41 -0.84 -4.71
N PRO A 92 -10.43 -0.14 -4.18
CA PRO A 92 -10.55 1.30 -4.40
C PRO A 92 -9.35 2.09 -3.87
N ILE A 93 -8.72 1.56 -2.81
CA ILE A 93 -7.60 2.20 -2.16
C ILE A 93 -6.32 1.99 -2.96
N ALA A 94 -6.07 0.75 -3.40
CA ALA A 94 -4.99 0.44 -4.33
C ALA A 94 -5.12 1.22 -5.65
N MET A 95 -6.33 1.33 -6.20
CA MET A 95 -6.61 2.06 -7.45
C MET A 95 -6.25 3.54 -7.31
N ARG A 96 -6.64 4.16 -6.19
CA ARG A 96 -6.30 5.55 -5.88
C ARG A 96 -4.79 5.76 -5.79
N ALA A 97 -4.08 4.86 -5.11
CA ALA A 97 -2.63 4.95 -4.95
C ALA A 97 -1.90 4.82 -6.30
N VAL A 98 -2.27 3.83 -7.11
CA VAL A 98 -1.72 3.63 -8.46
C VAL A 98 -1.98 4.85 -9.33
N SER A 99 -3.21 5.37 -9.35
CA SER A 99 -3.55 6.55 -10.14
C SER A 99 -2.80 7.82 -9.68
N ALA A 100 -2.64 8.01 -8.37
CA ALA A 100 -1.87 9.14 -7.85
C ALA A 100 -0.41 9.11 -8.30
N ILE A 101 0.25 7.94 -8.18
CA ILE A 101 1.66 7.78 -8.55
C ILE A 101 1.83 7.87 -10.07
N GLY A 102 0.97 7.20 -10.84
CA GLY A 102 1.03 7.23 -12.31
C GLY A 102 0.85 8.64 -12.90
N ASN A 103 0.05 9.49 -12.23
CA ASN A 103 -0.11 10.89 -12.61
C ASN A 103 1.05 11.78 -12.15
N ALA A 104 1.60 11.52 -10.96
CA ALA A 104 2.69 12.31 -10.41
C ALA A 104 4.02 12.06 -11.14
N ILE A 105 4.29 10.80 -11.51
CA ILE A 105 5.56 10.40 -12.14
C ILE A 105 5.26 9.57 -13.41
N PRO A 106 4.86 10.22 -14.51
CA PRO A 106 4.53 9.52 -15.75
C PRO A 106 5.68 8.65 -16.25
N GLY A 107 5.39 7.39 -16.56
CA GLY A 107 6.37 6.43 -17.09
C GLY A 107 7.21 5.70 -16.03
N PHE A 108 7.04 6.01 -14.74
CA PHE A 108 7.68 5.25 -13.67
C PHE A 108 7.02 3.85 -13.54
N PRO A 109 7.79 2.75 -13.50
CA PRO A 109 7.21 1.40 -13.45
C PRO A 109 6.43 1.13 -12.16
N ILE A 110 5.15 0.74 -12.29
CA ILE A 110 4.27 0.40 -11.17
C ILE A 110 3.76 -1.05 -11.34
N LEU A 111 4.00 -1.89 -10.32
CA LEU A 111 3.39 -3.21 -10.15
C LEU A 111 2.17 -3.07 -9.23
N ALA A 112 0.96 -3.16 -9.78
CA ALA A 112 -0.27 -3.00 -9.02
C ALA A 112 -0.66 -4.29 -8.28
N THR A 113 -1.07 -4.14 -7.02
CA THR A 113 -1.59 -5.19 -6.15
C THR A 113 -2.72 -4.66 -5.28
N GLY A 114 -3.84 -5.37 -5.23
CA GLY A 114 -4.96 -4.98 -4.37
C GLY A 114 -6.31 -5.31 -5.00
N GLY A 115 -6.76 -6.55 -4.80
CA GLY A 115 -8.09 -6.98 -5.22
C GLY A 115 -8.26 -7.08 -6.74
N ILE A 116 -7.22 -7.50 -7.47
CA ILE A 116 -7.32 -7.84 -8.89
C ILE A 116 -7.82 -9.28 -8.98
N ASP A 117 -9.07 -9.45 -9.38
CA ASP A 117 -9.76 -10.75 -9.41
C ASP A 117 -10.24 -11.16 -10.81
N SER A 118 -10.00 -10.31 -11.81
CA SER A 118 -10.54 -10.44 -13.16
C SER A 118 -9.70 -9.64 -14.16
N ALA A 119 -9.84 -9.99 -15.44
CA ALA A 119 -9.20 -9.25 -16.53
C ALA A 119 -9.68 -7.78 -16.59
N ASP A 120 -10.96 -7.54 -16.31
CA ASP A 120 -11.54 -6.20 -16.27
C ASP A 120 -10.90 -5.36 -15.15
N ALA A 121 -10.85 -5.89 -13.92
CA ALA A 121 -10.17 -5.22 -12.81
C ALA A 121 -8.68 -4.96 -13.14
N GLY A 122 -8.00 -5.92 -13.77
CA GLY A 122 -6.62 -5.76 -14.23
C GLY A 122 -6.46 -4.61 -15.23
N LEU A 123 -7.36 -4.53 -16.22
CA LEU A 123 -7.34 -3.47 -17.23
C LEU A 123 -7.56 -2.07 -16.60
N GLN A 124 -8.41 -1.97 -15.57
CA GLN A 124 -8.59 -0.72 -14.83
C GLN A 124 -7.27 -0.23 -14.20
N PHE A 125 -6.48 -1.12 -13.61
CA PHE A 125 -5.17 -0.76 -13.05
C PHE A 125 -4.16 -0.36 -14.12
N LEU A 126 -4.15 -1.03 -15.28
CA LEU A 126 -3.31 -0.63 -16.41
C LEU A 126 -3.69 0.77 -16.90
N HIS A 127 -4.98 1.08 -17.02
CA HIS A 127 -5.45 2.42 -17.36
C HIS A 127 -5.13 3.47 -16.29
N ALA A 128 -5.08 3.07 -15.01
CA ALA A 128 -4.70 3.95 -13.92
C ALA A 128 -3.19 4.25 -13.85
N GLY A 129 -2.36 3.59 -14.66
CA GLY A 129 -0.91 3.83 -14.73
C GLY A 129 -0.03 2.66 -14.29
N ALA A 130 -0.60 1.50 -13.97
CA ALA A 130 0.19 0.30 -13.72
C ALA A 130 0.83 -0.25 -14.99
N THR A 131 2.03 -0.82 -14.86
CA THR A 131 2.72 -1.55 -15.93
C THR A 131 2.50 -3.06 -15.81
N LEU A 132 2.42 -3.56 -14.57
CA LEU A 132 2.28 -4.98 -14.26
C LEU A 132 1.23 -5.17 -13.15
N LEU A 133 0.71 -6.39 -13.03
CA LEU A 133 -0.33 -6.78 -12.07
C LEU A 133 0.14 -8.00 -11.26
N GLN A 134 -0.12 -8.04 -9.95
CA GLN A 134 0.13 -9.19 -9.06
C GLN A 134 -1.15 -9.61 -8.31
#